data_AF-A0A436DTX2-F1
#
_entry.id   AF-A0A436DTX2-F1
#
_cell.length_a   1.000
_cell.length_b   1.000
_cell.length_c   1.000
_cell.angle_alpha   90.00
_cell.angle_beta   90.00
_cell.angle_gamma   90.00
#
_symmetry.space_group_name_H-M   'P 1'
#
loop_
_entity.id
_entity.type
_entity.pdbx_description
1 polymer ?
#
loop_
_entity_poly.entity_id
_entity_poly.type
_entity_poly.pdbx_seq_one_letter_code
_entity_poly.pdbx_strand_id
1 'polypeptide(L)' 'SNLHTLQASQTLDALLPVFDRNEVAIIFDGDEFVGLITRIDLINHLRRAR' A
#
# COMPACT_ATOMS: atom_id res chain seq x y z
N SER A 1 13.88 9.71 7.20
CA SER A 1 12.86 9.20 6.27
C SER A 1 11.81 8.50 7.11
N ASN A 2 10.55 8.94 7.09
CA ASN A 2 9.49 8.30 7.86
C ASN A 2 8.93 7.16 7.00
N LEU A 3 9.11 5.91 7.43
CA LEU A 3 8.61 4.75 6.69
C LEU A 3 7.16 4.53 7.08
N HIS A 4 6.23 4.57 6.11
CA HIS A 4 4.83 4.28 6.35
C HIS A 4 4.55 2.79 6.17
N THR A 5 4.19 2.14 7.28
CA THR A 5 3.75 0.76 7.31
C THR A 5 2.22 0.70 7.39
N LEU A 6 1.63 -0.31 6.74
CA LEU A 6 0.21 -0.61 6.78
C LEU A 6 0.01 -2.10 7.09
N GLN A 7 -1.11 -2.43 7.70
CA GLN A 7 -1.54 -3.80 7.92
C GLN A 7 -2.31 -4.32 6.70
N ALA A 8 -2.11 -5.58 6.33
CA ALA A 8 -2.75 -6.24 5.19
C ALA A 8 -4.29 -6.29 5.32
N SER A 9 -4.80 -6.18 6.56
CA SER A 9 -6.22 -6.12 6.88
C SER A 9 -6.86 -4.73 6.66
N GLN A 10 -6.07 -3.69 6.42
CA GLN A 10 -6.59 -2.35 6.16
C GLN A 10 -7.24 -2.26 4.77
N THR A 11 -8.18 -1.32 4.64
CA THR A 11 -8.85 -1.03 3.37
C THR A 11 -7.88 -0.42 2.37
N LEU A 12 -8.17 -0.61 1.08
CA LEU A 12 -7.36 -0.09 -0.03
C LEU A 12 -7.16 1.45 0.04
N ASP A 13 -8.14 2.18 0.58
CA ASP A 13 -8.08 3.63 0.78
C ASP A 13 -6.94 4.08 1.71
N ALA A 14 -6.44 3.19 2.59
CA ALA A 14 -5.30 3.48 3.45
C ALA A 14 -3.99 3.70 2.67
N LEU A 15 -3.93 3.25 1.40
CA LEU A 15 -2.81 3.50 0.51
C LEU A 15 -2.77 4.93 -0.03
N LEU A 16 -3.91 5.64 -0.08
CA LEU A 16 -4.01 6.97 -0.70
C LEU A 16 -3.10 8.00 -0.01
N PRO A 17 -3.11 8.15 1.34
CA PRO A 17 -2.25 9.12 2.00
C PRO A 17 -0.75 8.82 1.83
N VAL A 18 -0.36 7.55 1.68
CA VAL A 18 1.03 7.15 1.42
C VAL A 18 1.46 7.64 0.05
N PHE A 19 0.62 7.41 -0.95
CA PHE A 19 0.95 7.80 -2.32
C PHE A 19 0.90 9.31 -2.51
N ASP A 20 0.01 10.04 -1.84
CA ASP A 20 -0.04 11.51 -1.88
C ASP A 20 1.28 12.17 -1.43
N ARG A 21 2.06 11.47 -0.59
CA ARG A 21 3.42 11.86 -0.21
C ARG A 21 4.52 11.40 -1.18
N ASN A 22 4.15 10.78 -2.30
CA ASN A 22 5.04 10.11 -3.25
C ASN A 22 5.89 9.00 -2.61
N GLU A 23 5.35 8.31 -1.60
CA GLU A 23 6.02 7.22 -0.88
C GLU A 23 5.53 5.84 -1.37
N VAL A 24 6.20 4.77 -0.91
CA VAL A 24 5.80 3.36 -1.11
C VAL A 24 5.21 2.83 0.20
N ALA A 25 4.16 2.02 0.12
CA ALA A 25 3.56 1.39 1.30
C ALA A 25 4.30 0.09 1.64
N ILE A 26 4.71 -0.06 2.90
CA ILE A 26 5.29 -1.30 3.43
C ILE A 26 4.17 -2.07 4.12
N ILE A 27 3.88 -3.29 3.68
CA ILE A 27 2.76 -4.08 4.17
C ILE A 27 3.23 -5.14 5.14
N PHE A 28 2.56 -5.20 6.28
CA PHE A 28 2.72 -6.23 7.30
C PHE A 28 1.40 -6.99 7.51
N ASP A 29 1.49 -8.24 7.94
CA ASP A 29 0.37 -8.98 8.54
C ASP A 29 0.76 -9.33 9.98
N GLY A 30 0.23 -8.57 10.94
CA GLY A 30 0.76 -8.55 12.29
C GLY A 30 2.20 -8.05 12.30
N ASP A 31 3.13 -8.92 12.72
CA ASP A 31 4.57 -8.65 12.79
C ASP A 31 5.33 -9.18 11.56
N GLU A 32 4.66 -9.89 10.64
CA GLU A 32 5.27 -10.46 9.45
C GLU A 32 5.31 -9.45 8.31
N PHE A 33 6.48 -9.22 7.72
CA PHE A 33 6.60 -8.40 6.51
C PHE A 33 6.09 -9.17 5.29
N VAL A 34 5.09 -8.62 4.61
CA VAL A 34 4.45 -9.24 3.44
C VAL A 34 5.05 -8.72 2.14
N GLY A 35 5.31 -7.42 2.05
CA GLY A 35 5.81 -6.82 0.82
C GLY A 35 5.65 -5.32 0.72
N LEU A 36 5.88 -4.80 -0.49
CA LEU A 36 5.74 -3.38 -0.82
C LEU A 36 4.61 -3.20 -1.83
N ILE A 37 3.86 -2.11 -1.72
CA ILE A 37 2.85 -1.70 -2.72
C ILE A 37 3.18 -0.30 -3.21
N THR A 38 3.22 -0.15 -4.54
CA THR A 38 3.40 1.14 -5.22
C THR A 38 2.09 1.69 -5.77
N ARG A 39 2.09 2.98 -6.15
CA ARG A 39 0.96 3.60 -6.85
C ARG A 39 0.61 2.88 -8.16
N ILE A 40 1.61 2.38 -8.89
CA ILE A 40 1.41 1.66 -10.16
C ILE A 40 0.67 0.35 -9.91
N ASP A 41 0.96 -0.36 -8.81
CA ASP A 41 0.26 -1.60 -8.44
C ASP A 41 -1.22 -1.36 -8.19
N LEU A 42 -1.55 -0.28 -7.48
CA LEU A 42 -2.95 0.13 -7.24
C LEU A 42 -3.68 0.43 -8.55
N ILE A 43 -3.08 1.24 -9.43
CA ILE A 43 -3.68 1.56 -10.74
C ILE A 43 -3.89 0.28 -11.56
N ASN A 44 -2.89 -0.61 -11.58
CA ASN A 44 -2.97 -1.88 -12.29
C ASN A 44 -4.03 -2.81 -11.70
N HIS A 45 -4.20 -2.82 -10.37
CA HIS A 45 -5.24 -3.59 -9.70
C HIS A 45 -6.64 -3.07 -10.08
N LEU A 46 -6.87 -1.76 -10.02
CA LEU A 46 -8.15 -1.13 -10.39
C LEU A 46 -8.50 -1.36 -11.87
N ARG A 47 -7.51 -1.36 -12.76
CA ARG A 47 -7.70 -1.68 -14.19
C ARG A 47 -8.13 -3.12 -14.45
N ARG A 48 -7.71 -4.07 -13.61
CA ARG A 48 -8.07 -5.50 -13.72
C ARG A 48 -9.42 -5.83 -13.10
N ALA A 49 -9.89 -5.02 -12.15
CA ALA A 49 -11.18 -5.18 -11.51
C ALA A 49 -12.38 -4.74 -12.39
N ARG A 50 -12.10 -4.29 -13.62
CA ARG A 50 -13.08 -3.90 -14.64
C ARG A 50 -13.06 -4.89 -15.79
#